data_AF-A0A6G0FDY5-F1
#
_entry.id   AF-A0A6G0FDY5-F1
#
_cell.length_a   1.000
_cell.length_b   1.000
_cell.length_c   1.000
_cell.angle_alpha   90.00
_cell.angle_beta   90.00
_cell.angle_gamma   90.00
#
_symmetry.space_group_name_H-M   'P 1'
#
loop_
_entity.id
_entity.type
_entity.pdbx_description
1 polymer ?
#
loop_
_entity_poly.entity_id
_entity_poly.type
_entity_poly.pdbx_seq_one_letter_code
_entity_poly.pdbx_strand_id
1 'polypeptide(L)'
;MSAYSKCFDPSGDRFGVPTYPWRFAPDGYATRRQLRAAGLRPGGQPVAAQVMRRHRGRKAGVQVAYLYRVDRAKPVRPMTSRKWGALALAMLARRTCPKCRITYSYCIPTSLGMCLLCTYPEEQRAA
;
A
#
# COMPACT_ATOMS: atom_id res chain seq x y z
N MET A 1 -18.33 21.23 25.32
CA MET A 1 -17.65 21.10 24.00
C MET A 1 -17.81 19.67 23.51
N SER A 2 -18.50 19.45 22.39
CA SER A 2 -18.68 18.11 21.81
C SER A 2 -17.30 17.46 21.54
N ALA A 3 -17.12 16.20 21.91
CA ALA A 3 -15.84 15.48 21.82
C ALA A 3 -15.22 15.46 20.40
N TYR A 4 -16.03 15.76 19.38
CA TYR A 4 -15.68 15.75 17.97
C TYR A 4 -15.35 17.13 17.38
N SER A 5 -15.54 18.22 18.12
CA SER A 5 -15.37 19.59 17.57
C SER A 5 -13.97 19.86 17.01
N LYS A 6 -12.94 19.23 17.58
CA LYS A 6 -11.55 19.35 17.11
C LYS A 6 -11.28 18.61 15.78
N CYS A 7 -12.19 17.74 15.37
CA CYS A 7 -12.09 16.89 14.18
C CYS A 7 -13.20 17.20 13.16
N PHE A 8 -13.90 18.33 13.30
CA PHE A 8 -14.97 18.77 12.42
C PHE A 8 -14.56 20.09 11.76
N ASP A 9 -14.31 20.04 10.46
CA ASP A 9 -13.96 21.17 9.60
C ASP A 9 -14.46 20.86 8.17
N PRO A 10 -15.77 20.98 7.91
CA PRO A 10 -16.37 20.63 6.62
C PRO A 10 -15.92 21.55 5.47
N SER A 11 -15.54 22.81 5.78
CA SER A 11 -15.03 23.78 4.81
C SER A 11 -13.60 23.47 4.38
N GLY A 12 -12.82 22.83 5.25
CA GLY A 12 -11.41 22.55 5.02
C GLY A 12 -10.48 23.73 5.34
N ASP A 13 -10.97 24.73 6.07
CA ASP A 13 -10.23 25.96 6.37
C ASP A 13 -9.01 25.69 7.26
N ARG A 14 -9.10 24.67 8.12
CA ARG A 14 -8.05 24.32 9.09
C ARG A 14 -7.10 23.27 8.55
N PHE A 15 -7.61 22.29 7.81
CA PHE A 15 -6.83 21.13 7.37
C PHE A 15 -6.58 21.05 5.86
N GLY A 16 -7.03 22.06 5.10
CA GLY A 16 -6.89 22.15 3.65
C GLY A 16 -7.84 21.25 2.85
N VAL A 17 -8.55 20.33 3.51
CA VAL A 17 -9.58 19.49 2.91
C VAL A 17 -10.74 19.31 3.90
N PRO A 18 -11.97 19.09 3.40
CA PRO A 18 -13.11 18.75 4.24
C PRO A 18 -12.76 17.61 5.20
N THR A 19 -12.96 17.87 6.48
CA THR A 19 -12.55 17.01 7.58
C THR A 19 -13.75 16.67 8.45
N TYR A 20 -14.04 15.39 8.55
CA TYR A 20 -15.19 14.89 9.29
C TYR A 20 -14.74 14.05 10.49
N PRO A 21 -15.51 14.06 11.60
CA PRO A 21 -15.33 13.09 12.67
C PRO A 21 -15.53 11.66 12.19
N TRP A 22 -15.02 10.71 12.97
CA TRP A 22 -15.21 9.28 12.71
C TRP A 22 -16.68 8.91 12.50
N ARG A 23 -17.00 8.36 11.32
CA ARG A 23 -18.37 7.97 10.87
C ARG A 23 -19.31 9.13 10.51
N PHE A 24 -18.80 10.35 10.34
CA PHE A 24 -19.59 11.53 9.94
C PHE A 24 -19.29 12.04 8.53
N ALA A 25 -18.52 11.29 7.74
CA ALA A 25 -18.29 11.68 6.34
C ALA A 25 -19.59 11.50 5.54
N PRO A 26 -19.93 12.45 4.64
CA PRO A 26 -21.05 12.30 3.73
C PRO A 26 -20.92 11.07 2.83
N ASP A 27 -22.05 10.65 2.25
CA ASP A 27 -22.06 9.62 1.22
C ASP A 27 -21.27 10.06 -0.03
N GLY A 28 -20.89 9.10 -0.86
CA GLY A 28 -20.07 9.34 -2.06
C GLY A 28 -18.56 9.41 -1.79
N TYR A 29 -18.13 9.29 -0.54
CA TYR A 29 -16.73 9.18 -0.15
C TYR A 29 -16.36 7.75 0.24
N ALA A 30 -15.14 7.34 -0.13
CA ALA A 30 -14.59 6.04 0.26
C ALA A 30 -13.08 6.14 0.54
N THR A 31 -12.62 5.37 1.53
CA THR A 31 -11.20 5.13 1.75
C THR A 31 -10.59 4.30 0.62
N ARG A 32 -9.26 4.33 0.45
CA ARG A 32 -8.56 3.47 -0.53
C ARG A 32 -8.92 2.00 -0.38
N ARG A 33 -9.09 1.52 0.86
CA ARG A 33 -9.44 0.13 1.16
C ARG A 33 -10.87 -0.20 0.73
N GLN A 34 -11.83 0.70 0.99
CA GLN A 34 -13.21 0.55 0.54
C GLN A 34 -13.31 0.56 -0.98
N LEU A 35 -12.62 1.48 -1.67
CA LEU A 35 -12.54 1.47 -3.13
C LEU A 35 -11.98 0.15 -3.65
N ARG A 36 -10.90 -0.35 -3.05
CA ARG A 36 -10.28 -1.61 -3.48
C ARG A 36 -11.21 -2.81 -3.31
N ALA A 37 -11.99 -2.85 -2.21
CA ALA A 37 -13.00 -3.88 -2.00
C ALA A 37 -14.11 -3.83 -3.06
N ALA A 38 -14.45 -2.64 -3.56
CA ALA A 38 -15.38 -2.44 -4.67
C ALA A 38 -14.75 -2.61 -6.07
N GLY A 39 -13.51 -3.10 -6.19
CA GLY A 39 -12.83 -3.23 -7.49
C GLY A 39 -12.42 -1.88 -8.12
N LEU A 40 -12.42 -0.81 -7.33
CA LEU A 40 -12.10 0.55 -7.73
C LEU A 40 -10.74 1.01 -7.20
N ARG A 41 -10.21 2.07 -7.81
CA ARG A 41 -9.03 2.83 -7.38
C ARG A 41 -9.33 4.33 -7.43
N PRO A 42 -8.61 5.17 -6.67
CA PRO A 42 -8.82 6.63 -6.68
C PRO A 42 -8.72 7.29 -8.06
N GLY A 43 -8.09 6.65 -9.05
CA GLY A 43 -8.09 7.17 -10.42
C GLY A 43 -7.11 8.33 -10.68
N GLY A 44 -6.28 8.71 -9.69
CA GLY A 44 -5.35 9.84 -9.77
C GLY A 44 -5.88 11.13 -9.15
N GLN A 45 -7.10 11.11 -8.60
CA GLN A 45 -7.66 12.27 -7.91
C GLN A 45 -6.87 12.61 -6.62
N PRO A 46 -6.79 13.90 -6.23
CA PRO A 46 -6.28 14.30 -4.93
C PRO A 46 -7.18 13.77 -3.80
N VAL A 47 -6.71 13.88 -2.56
CA VAL A 47 -7.56 13.62 -1.38
C VAL A 47 -8.74 14.58 -1.40
N ALA A 48 -9.96 14.05 -1.38
CA ALA A 48 -11.17 14.86 -1.53
C ALA A 48 -11.80 15.22 -0.16
N ALA A 49 -11.53 14.43 0.87
CA ALA A 49 -11.89 14.69 2.25
C ALA A 49 -11.03 13.81 3.17
N GLN A 50 -11.14 13.99 4.47
CA GLN A 50 -10.53 13.11 5.46
C GLN A 50 -11.44 12.88 6.65
N VAL A 51 -11.22 11.76 7.33
CA VAL A 51 -11.88 11.43 8.59
C VAL A 51 -10.85 11.46 9.70
N MET A 52 -11.14 12.17 10.78
CA MET A 52 -10.26 12.28 11.94
C MET A 52 -10.92 11.73 13.19
N ARG A 53 -10.10 11.07 14.03
CA ARG A 53 -10.46 10.73 15.41
C ARG A 53 -9.30 11.00 16.34
N ARG A 54 -9.60 11.44 17.56
CA ARG A 54 -8.60 11.54 18.62
C ARG A 54 -8.03 10.15 18.92
N HIS A 55 -6.72 10.05 19.02
CA HIS A 55 -6.02 8.79 19.27
C HIS A 55 -4.81 9.02 20.17
N ARG A 56 -4.85 8.50 21.40
CA ARG A 56 -3.83 8.75 22.43
C ARG A 56 -2.45 8.16 22.10
N GLY A 57 -2.39 7.03 21.39
CA GLY A 57 -1.13 6.39 20.99
C GLY A 57 -0.48 6.93 19.72
N ARG A 58 -0.96 8.04 19.13
CA ARG A 58 -0.33 8.67 17.96
C ARG A 58 0.37 9.94 18.40
N LYS A 59 1.58 10.20 17.88
CA LYS A 59 2.34 11.44 18.15
C LYS A 59 1.53 12.71 17.87
N ALA A 60 0.73 12.71 16.80
CA ALA A 60 -0.16 13.82 16.44
C ALA A 60 -1.43 13.91 17.31
N GLY A 61 -1.66 12.98 18.22
CA GLY A 61 -2.89 12.90 19.05
C GLY A 61 -4.16 12.54 18.28
N VAL A 62 -4.05 12.29 16.97
CA VAL A 62 -5.15 12.00 16.05
C VAL A 62 -4.78 10.87 15.08
N GLN A 63 -5.80 10.17 14.62
CA GLN A 63 -5.73 9.22 13.51
C GLN A 63 -6.57 9.73 12.36
N VAL A 64 -5.98 9.70 11.16
CA VAL A 64 -6.55 10.24 9.93
C VAL A 64 -6.80 9.10 8.95
N ALA A 65 -7.93 9.14 8.25
CA ALA A 65 -8.22 8.30 7.10
C ALA A 65 -8.61 9.18 5.92
N TYR A 66 -7.85 9.10 4.82
CA TYR A 66 -8.15 9.87 3.62
C TYR A 66 -9.30 9.26 2.83
N LEU A 67 -10.15 10.16 2.33
CA LEU A 67 -11.32 9.86 1.55
C LEU A 67 -11.15 10.34 0.11
N TYR A 68 -11.71 9.54 -0.79
CA TYR A 68 -11.73 9.75 -2.23
C TYR A 68 -13.16 9.70 -2.71
N ARG A 69 -13.47 10.46 -3.76
CA ARG A 69 -14.78 10.45 -4.38
C ARG A 69 -14.99 9.15 -5.15
N VAL A 70 -16.11 8.49 -4.90
CA VAL A 70 -16.49 7.22 -5.56
C VAL A 70 -16.84 7.46 -7.02
N ASP A 71 -17.54 8.56 -7.34
CA ASP A 71 -17.92 8.93 -8.71
C ASP A 71 -16.72 9.22 -9.63
N ARG A 72 -15.58 9.63 -9.05
CA ARG A 72 -14.32 9.84 -9.78
C ARG A 72 -13.39 8.63 -9.75
N ALA A 73 -13.79 7.58 -9.04
CA ALA A 73 -12.99 6.37 -8.96
C ALA A 73 -12.99 5.65 -10.32
N LYS A 74 -11.89 4.95 -10.60
CA LYS A 74 -11.73 4.18 -11.83
C LYS A 74 -11.63 2.70 -11.46
N PRO A 75 -12.00 1.77 -12.35
CA PRO A 75 -11.71 0.36 -12.14
C PRO A 75 -10.23 0.13 -11.85
N VAL A 76 -9.94 -0.82 -10.96
CA VAL A 76 -8.57 -1.31 -10.74
C VAL A 76 -8.00 -1.78 -12.07
N ARG A 77 -6.75 -1.39 -12.35
CA ARG A 77 -6.09 -1.83 -13.59
C ARG A 77 -5.97 -3.35 -13.56
N PRO A 78 -6.52 -4.07 -14.55
CA PRO A 78 -6.40 -5.51 -14.57
C PRO A 78 -4.93 -5.91 -14.72
N MET A 79 -4.64 -7.11 -14.23
CA MET A 79 -3.39 -7.77 -14.53
C MET A 79 -3.44 -8.24 -15.97
N THR A 80 -2.46 -7.82 -16.78
CA THR A 80 -2.39 -8.19 -18.21
C THR A 80 -1.30 -9.23 -18.40
N SER A 81 -1.37 -10.01 -19.48
CA SER A 81 -0.34 -11.02 -19.80
C SER A 81 1.06 -10.43 -19.84
N ARG A 82 1.22 -9.19 -20.35
CA ARG A 82 2.51 -8.47 -20.33
C ARG A 82 3.01 -8.19 -18.91
N LYS A 83 2.13 -7.81 -17.99
CA LYS A 83 2.51 -7.60 -16.58
C LYS A 83 2.87 -8.92 -15.90
N TRP A 84 2.16 -10.01 -16.22
CA TRP A 84 2.50 -11.34 -15.73
C TRP A 84 3.89 -11.77 -16.19
N GLY A 85 4.19 -11.63 -17.48
CA GLY A 85 5.51 -11.91 -18.03
C GLY A 85 6.61 -11.06 -17.38
N ALA A 86 6.38 -9.76 -17.22
CA ALA A 86 7.35 -8.87 -16.55
C ALA A 86 7.62 -9.29 -15.09
N LEU A 87 6.58 -9.68 -14.35
CA LEU A 87 6.74 -10.19 -12.98
C LEU A 87 7.50 -11.52 -12.96
N ALA A 88 7.19 -12.44 -13.89
CA ALA A 88 7.88 -13.71 -14.00
C ALA A 88 9.37 -13.53 -14.31
N LEU A 89 9.72 -12.63 -15.24
CA LEU A 89 11.11 -12.28 -15.55
C LEU A 89 11.83 -11.64 -14.35
N ALA A 90 11.16 -10.73 -13.62
CA ALA A 90 11.72 -10.14 -12.41
C ALA A 90 11.96 -11.19 -11.30
N MET A 91 11.04 -12.16 -11.15
CA MET A 91 11.22 -13.28 -10.22
C MET A 91 12.34 -14.21 -10.65
N LEU A 92 12.44 -14.53 -11.95
CA LEU A 92 13.52 -15.33 -12.49
C LEU A 92 14.89 -14.70 -12.18
N ALA A 93 15.04 -13.39 -12.44
CA ALA A 93 16.27 -12.66 -12.12
C ALA A 93 16.62 -12.70 -10.63
N ARG A 94 15.62 -12.50 -9.74
CA ARG A 94 15.82 -12.56 -8.28
C ARG A 94 16.11 -13.96 -7.74
N ARG A 95 15.82 -15.00 -8.52
CA ARG A 95 15.98 -16.41 -8.14
C ARG A 95 17.15 -17.09 -8.83
N THR A 96 17.76 -16.45 -9.83
CA THR A 96 18.90 -17.00 -10.57
C THR A 96 20.20 -16.51 -9.96
N CYS A 97 21.06 -17.45 -9.54
CA CYS A 97 22.35 -17.08 -8.95
C CYS A 97 23.28 -16.53 -10.03
N PRO A 98 23.91 -15.35 -9.83
CA PRO A 98 24.82 -14.80 -10.83
C PRO A 98 26.10 -15.64 -10.98
N LYS A 99 26.50 -16.42 -9.97
CA LYS A 99 27.72 -17.26 -9.98
C LYS A 99 27.49 -18.61 -10.67
N CYS A 100 26.53 -19.41 -10.21
CA CYS A 100 26.27 -20.74 -10.77
C CYS A 100 25.16 -20.80 -11.83
N ARG A 101 24.43 -19.71 -12.05
CA ARG A 101 23.32 -19.60 -13.03
C ARG A 101 22.13 -20.53 -12.78
N ILE A 102 22.09 -21.22 -11.65
CA ILE A 102 20.95 -22.06 -11.23
C ILE A 102 19.82 -21.15 -10.75
N THR A 103 18.59 -21.48 -11.15
CA THR A 103 17.35 -20.86 -10.67
C THR A 103 16.79 -21.63 -9.48
N TYR A 104 16.50 -20.93 -8.39
CA TYR A 104 15.96 -21.52 -7.17
C TYR A 104 14.47 -21.19 -6.97
N SER A 105 13.81 -21.92 -6.07
CA SER A 105 12.41 -21.63 -5.66
C SER A 105 12.29 -20.39 -4.75
N TYR A 106 13.40 -19.95 -4.14
CA TYR A 106 13.48 -18.82 -3.23
C TYR A 106 14.21 -17.63 -3.86
N CYS A 107 13.87 -16.41 -3.42
CA CYS A 107 14.61 -15.21 -3.80
C CYS A 107 15.98 -15.20 -3.13
N ILE A 108 17.03 -14.97 -3.91
CA ILE A 108 18.40 -14.92 -3.40
C ILE A 108 18.56 -13.74 -2.43
N PRO A 109 19.18 -13.94 -1.24
CA PRO A 109 19.41 -12.87 -0.28
C PRO A 109 20.26 -11.74 -0.88
N THR A 110 19.77 -10.51 -0.79
CA THR A 110 20.50 -9.33 -1.31
C THR A 110 21.80 -9.05 -0.54
N SER A 111 21.89 -9.47 0.73
CA SER A 111 23.09 -9.34 1.56
C SER A 111 24.25 -10.21 1.09
N LEU A 112 23.97 -11.36 0.45
CA LEU A 112 24.98 -12.30 -0.03
C LEU A 112 25.32 -12.09 -1.50
N GLY A 113 24.41 -11.49 -2.27
CA GLY A 113 24.58 -11.26 -3.72
C GLY A 113 24.59 -12.54 -4.58
N MET A 114 24.56 -13.72 -3.98
CA MET A 114 24.54 -15.03 -4.64
C MET A 114 23.82 -16.07 -3.78
N CYS A 115 23.57 -17.26 -4.35
CA CYS A 115 22.86 -18.30 -3.60
C CYS A 115 23.69 -18.83 -2.42
N LEU A 116 23.00 -19.34 -1.39
CA LEU A 116 23.59 -19.91 -0.18
C LEU A 116 24.67 -20.96 -0.50
N LEU A 117 24.43 -21.82 -1.49
CA LEU A 117 25.37 -22.86 -1.91
C LEU A 117 26.68 -22.30 -2.46
N CYS A 118 26.60 -21.15 -3.14
CA CYS A 118 27.76 -20.46 -3.70
C CYS A 118 28.54 -19.65 -2.66
N THR A 119 27.85 -19.21 -1.60
CA THR A 119 28.43 -18.49 -0.47
C THR A 119 29.12 -19.44 0.51
N TYR A 120 28.49 -20.58 0.82
CA TYR A 120 28.95 -21.56 1.81
C TYR A 120 29.10 -22.96 1.18
N PRO A 121 30.06 -23.17 0.27
CA PRO A 121 30.21 -24.45 -0.43
C PRO A 121 30.68 -25.60 0.48
N GLU A 122 31.39 -25.29 1.57
CA GLU A 122 31.93 -26.26 2.54
C GLU A 122 30.81 -26.85 3.43
N GLU A 123 29.84 -26.02 3.85
CA GLU A 123 28.78 -26.39 4.79
C GLU A 123 27.79 -27.42 4.23
N GLN A 124 27.76 -27.62 2.90
CA GLN A 124 26.94 -28.65 2.26
C GLN A 124 27.57 -30.04 2.23
N ARG A 125 28.88 -30.17 2.49
CA ARG A 125 29.61 -31.45 2.38
C ARG A 125 29.52 -32.32 3.64
N ALA A 126 28.80 -31.89 4.67
CA ALA A 126 28.56 -32.70 5.85
C ALA A 126 27.48 -33.77 5.55
N ALA A 127 27.93 -34.94 5.11
CA ALA A 127 27.17 -36.19 5.09
C ALA A 127 27.97 -37.28 5.82
#